data_AF-A0A418PZ09-F1
#
_entry.id   AF-A0A418PZ09-F1
#
_cell.length_a   1.000
_cell.length_b   1.000
_cell.length_c   1.000
_cell.angle_alpha   90.00
_cell.angle_beta   90.00
_cell.angle_gamma   90.00
#
_symmetry.space_group_name_H-M   'P 1'
#
loop_
_entity.id
_entity.type
_entity.pdbx_description
1 polymer ?
#
loop_
_entity_poly.entity_id
_entity_poly.type
_entity_poly.pdbx_seq_one_letter_code
_entity_poly.pdbx_strand_id
1 'polypeptide(L)'
;MTAKKNRSHAYLGTALAALALGLGSVAVATPAAAQSRAARPSETLTLSQNAGTMVRLSAPMSDVFVANDTIADVQVRSSTQLYVFGKSAGETTVYATDRSGRVVYAANVRVGTNAGSVGEMLRMAMPEANVQATPMNNLVLLTGTVASPEDAEEARRLTQAYVGDGTQVVSRLRSATPLQVNLRVKIAEVNRTLLKEVGMNLLSMGDSTGGFNFGISSGGSNNPITITPGEDGAPDTVSIAQATGSVLFGSGKLFGVDLLGALKLAETDGMVTTLAEPNLTALSGETSSFLAGGEFPVPISQSLGAVTIEYKQYGVGLAFTPIVLADGRISLRVRPEVSELSNEGSIRLNGFEVPALVTRRAETTVELGSGQSMMIAGLLRNANTNSVDKAPFLGDLPILGALFRSTRYRRAETELVIIVTPYLVRPVSTQLALPTDGYRSPNTGQMVIGGQSYTGVSGARPTAVAPAPALNGAAAATAAPGFKL
;
A
#
# COMPACT_ATOMS: atom_id res chain seq x y z
N MET A 1 56.13 -20.09 -37.25
CA MET A 1 57.05 -20.18 -36.09
C MET A 1 56.32 -20.91 -34.97
N THR A 2 56.95 -21.97 -34.45
CA THR A 2 56.80 -22.59 -33.11
C THR A 2 55.38 -22.98 -32.64
N ALA A 3 54.98 -24.26 -32.68
CA ALA A 3 55.30 -25.35 -31.72
C ALA A 3 54.53 -25.21 -30.39
N LYS A 4 54.01 -26.24 -29.71
CA LYS A 4 54.27 -27.68 -29.77
C LYS A 4 53.13 -28.44 -29.07
N LYS A 5 52.75 -29.54 -29.71
CA LYS A 5 51.93 -30.67 -29.25
C LYS A 5 52.68 -31.45 -28.15
N ASN A 6 51.98 -32.06 -27.19
CA ASN A 6 52.48 -33.29 -26.59
C ASN A 6 51.35 -34.20 -26.08
N ARG A 7 51.27 -35.38 -26.71
CA ARG A 7 50.53 -36.57 -26.27
C ARG A 7 51.57 -37.68 -26.05
N SER A 8 51.41 -38.37 -24.92
CA SER A 8 51.33 -39.84 -24.78
C SER A 8 52.51 -40.78 -25.06
N HIS A 9 52.59 -41.78 -24.17
CA HIS A 9 53.16 -43.16 -24.27
C HIS A 9 54.69 -43.28 -24.25
N ALA A 10 55.28 -43.79 -23.15
CA ALA A 10 55.41 -45.19 -22.74
C ALA A 10 56.38 -45.98 -23.61
N TYR A 11 57.51 -46.43 -23.04
CA TYR A 11 58.22 -47.66 -23.46
C TYR A 11 59.08 -48.23 -22.33
N LEU A 12 58.98 -49.56 -22.22
CA LEU A 12 59.89 -50.48 -21.53
C LEU A 12 61.34 -50.33 -22.04
N GLY A 13 62.32 -50.65 -21.18
CA GLY A 13 63.70 -50.90 -21.59
C GLY A 13 64.52 -51.51 -20.47
N THR A 14 64.76 -52.82 -20.58
CA THR A 14 65.63 -53.72 -19.81
C THR A 14 67.12 -53.37 -19.90
N ALA A 15 67.90 -53.60 -18.83
CA ALA A 15 69.30 -54.12 -18.82
C ALA A 15 69.94 -53.90 -17.42
N LEU A 16 70.18 -54.95 -16.64
CA LEU A 16 71.42 -55.75 -16.52
C LEU A 16 72.45 -55.22 -15.51
N ALA A 17 72.53 -55.96 -14.40
CA ALA A 17 73.70 -56.39 -13.63
C ALA A 17 74.89 -55.42 -13.40
N ALA A 18 75.11 -55.06 -12.13
CA ALA A 18 76.46 -55.00 -11.57
C ALA A 18 76.43 -55.32 -10.06
N LEU A 19 77.20 -56.35 -9.72
CA LEU A 19 77.43 -56.95 -8.42
C LEU A 19 78.49 -56.11 -7.66
N ALA A 20 78.23 -55.67 -6.42
CA ALA A 20 79.29 -55.33 -5.47
C ALA A 20 78.80 -55.36 -4.02
N LEU A 21 79.50 -56.17 -3.22
CA LEU A 21 79.30 -56.44 -1.81
C LEU A 21 79.51 -55.20 -0.92
N GLY A 22 78.66 -55.03 0.09
CA GLY A 22 78.84 -54.07 1.17
C GLY A 22 78.13 -54.55 2.43
N LEU A 23 78.86 -55.27 3.28
CA LEU A 23 78.46 -55.71 4.62
C LEU A 23 78.20 -54.47 5.51
N GLY A 24 76.99 -54.36 6.05
CA GLY A 24 76.62 -53.34 7.03
C GLY A 24 75.59 -53.91 8.01
N SER A 25 76.02 -54.06 9.25
CA SER A 25 75.34 -54.63 10.42
C SER A 25 73.86 -54.26 10.58
N VAL A 26 73.01 -55.29 10.73
CA VAL A 26 71.63 -55.18 11.24
C VAL A 26 71.70 -54.96 12.75
N ALA A 27 71.56 -53.71 13.20
CA ALA A 27 71.27 -53.41 14.60
C ALA A 27 69.77 -53.70 14.84
N VAL A 28 69.48 -54.79 15.54
CA VAL A 28 68.15 -55.07 16.08
C VAL A 28 67.87 -54.05 17.17
N ALA A 29 67.07 -53.03 16.86
CA ALA A 29 66.56 -52.10 17.85
C ALA A 29 65.60 -52.85 18.78
N THR A 30 65.96 -52.95 20.06
CA THR A 30 65.03 -53.37 21.12
C THR A 30 63.88 -52.36 21.20
N PRO A 31 62.62 -52.79 21.36
CA PRO A 31 61.53 -51.85 21.52
C PRO A 31 61.72 -51.13 22.86
N ALA A 32 61.86 -49.81 22.76
CA ALA A 32 61.86 -48.92 23.91
C ALA A 32 60.58 -49.14 24.73
N ALA A 33 60.74 -49.25 26.05
CA ALA A 33 59.66 -49.32 27.00
C ALA A 33 58.61 -48.23 26.71
N ALA A 34 57.38 -48.67 26.54
CA ALA A 34 56.23 -47.81 26.32
C ALA A 34 56.12 -46.78 27.44
N GLN A 35 56.34 -45.51 27.12
CA GLN A 35 55.91 -44.41 27.96
C GLN A 35 54.38 -44.51 28.07
N SER A 36 53.91 -44.72 29.30
CA SER A 36 52.50 -44.73 29.68
C SER A 36 51.83 -43.46 29.16
N ARG A 37 51.12 -43.62 28.04
CA ARG A 37 50.36 -42.54 27.39
C ARG A 37 49.29 -42.09 28.38
N ALA A 38 49.38 -40.84 28.85
CA ALA A 38 48.36 -40.22 29.70
C ALA A 38 46.97 -40.45 29.08
N ALA A 39 46.10 -41.15 29.79
CA ALA A 39 44.76 -41.47 29.33
C ALA A 39 44.00 -40.16 29.16
N ARG A 40 43.76 -39.75 27.91
CA ARG A 40 42.95 -38.56 27.63
C ARG A 40 41.49 -38.89 27.94
N PRO A 41 40.77 -38.04 28.68
CA PRO A 41 39.34 -38.21 28.88
C PRO A 41 38.65 -38.24 27.51
N SER A 42 37.93 -39.33 27.23
CA SER A 42 37.25 -39.56 25.95
C SER A 42 35.73 -39.36 26.04
N GLU A 43 35.22 -39.23 27.27
CA GLU A 43 33.80 -39.08 27.55
C GLU A 43 33.52 -37.66 28.06
N THR A 44 32.45 -37.03 27.57
CA THR A 44 32.02 -35.70 28.03
C THR A 44 30.68 -35.84 28.74
N LEU A 45 30.64 -35.47 30.01
CA LEU A 45 29.46 -35.54 30.86
C LEU A 45 28.88 -34.13 31.04
N THR A 46 27.67 -33.89 30.53
CA THR A 46 26.99 -32.60 30.68
C THR A 46 26.03 -32.65 31.88
N LEU A 47 26.18 -31.72 32.81
CA LEU A 47 25.36 -31.62 34.02
C LEU A 47 24.78 -30.21 34.16
N SER A 48 23.59 -30.11 34.72
CA SER A 48 23.03 -28.82 35.17
C SER A 48 23.55 -28.49 36.58
N GLN A 49 23.56 -27.20 36.92
CA GLN A 49 23.84 -26.77 38.28
C GLN A 49 22.84 -27.41 39.26
N ASN A 50 23.34 -27.93 40.39
CA ASN A 50 22.59 -28.68 41.42
C ASN A 50 22.00 -30.02 40.96
N ALA A 51 22.39 -30.53 39.78
CA ALA A 51 21.99 -31.86 39.32
C ALA A 51 23.14 -32.87 39.52
N GLY A 52 22.78 -34.15 39.71
CA GLY A 52 23.73 -35.24 39.82
C GLY A 52 23.35 -36.43 38.95
N THR A 53 24.36 -37.15 38.47
CA THR A 53 24.16 -38.38 37.69
C THR A 53 24.98 -39.53 38.28
N MET A 54 24.44 -40.75 38.20
CA MET A 54 25.13 -41.95 38.63
C MET A 54 25.94 -42.52 37.47
N VAL A 55 27.24 -42.69 37.69
CA VAL A 55 28.15 -43.35 36.75
C VAL A 55 28.48 -44.75 37.27
N ARG A 56 28.30 -45.75 36.40
CA ARG A 56 28.71 -47.14 36.66
C ARG A 56 30.03 -47.42 35.94
N LEU A 57 31.00 -47.89 36.70
CA LEU A 57 32.36 -48.17 36.23
C LEU A 57 32.45 -49.62 35.73
N SER A 58 33.29 -49.85 34.72
CA SER A 58 33.54 -51.18 34.14
C SER A 58 34.46 -52.06 34.99
N ALA A 59 35.17 -51.46 35.95
CA ALA A 59 36.11 -52.11 36.87
C ALA A 59 36.05 -51.45 38.26
N PRO A 60 36.47 -52.14 39.33
CA PRO A 60 36.49 -51.57 40.67
C PRO A 60 37.53 -50.44 40.79
N MET A 61 37.10 -49.26 41.23
CA MET A 61 37.97 -48.13 41.53
C MET A 61 38.51 -48.21 42.96
N SER A 62 39.74 -47.73 43.18
CA SER A 62 40.32 -47.45 44.49
C SER A 62 40.30 -45.97 44.82
N ASP A 63 40.56 -45.12 43.83
CA ASP A 63 40.73 -43.68 44.03
C ASP A 63 39.97 -42.88 42.97
N VAL A 64 39.47 -41.70 43.37
CA VAL A 64 38.76 -40.75 42.51
C VAL A 64 39.40 -39.38 42.68
N PHE A 65 39.65 -38.71 41.57
CA PHE A 65 40.23 -37.38 41.52
C PHE A 65 39.35 -36.44 40.70
N VAL A 66 39.09 -35.25 41.24
CA VAL A 66 38.36 -34.18 40.57
C VAL A 66 39.29 -32.98 40.46
N ALA A 67 39.47 -32.46 39.24
CA ALA A 67 40.41 -31.36 39.00
C ALA A 67 40.00 -30.05 39.73
N ASN A 68 38.70 -29.80 39.83
CA ASN A 68 38.13 -28.66 40.54
C ASN A 68 36.80 -29.06 41.19
N ASP A 69 36.79 -29.12 42.52
CA ASP A 69 35.68 -29.53 43.38
C ASP A 69 34.60 -28.44 43.56
N THR A 70 34.93 -27.19 43.23
CA THR A 70 33.98 -26.07 43.23
C THR A 70 33.01 -26.15 42.05
N ILE A 71 33.43 -26.78 40.94
CA ILE A 71 32.64 -26.95 39.71
C ILE A 71 31.80 -28.22 39.79
N ALA A 72 32.42 -29.37 40.09
CA ALA A 72 31.72 -30.63 40.25
C ALA A 72 32.26 -31.40 41.47
N ASP A 73 31.39 -32.12 42.15
CA ASP A 73 31.73 -32.95 43.30
C ASP A 73 31.40 -34.41 43.00
N VAL A 74 32.14 -35.34 43.60
CA VAL A 74 31.97 -36.77 43.35
C VAL A 74 31.80 -37.52 44.66
N GLN A 75 30.71 -38.28 44.77
CA GLN A 75 30.47 -39.16 45.91
C GLN A 75 30.50 -40.62 45.50
N VAL A 76 31.34 -41.40 46.17
CA VAL A 76 31.46 -42.84 45.92
C VAL A 76 30.37 -43.59 46.67
N ARG A 77 29.55 -44.38 45.94
CA ARG A 77 28.56 -45.27 46.57
C ARG A 77 29.18 -46.65 46.81
N SER A 78 29.83 -47.23 45.81
CA SER A 78 30.42 -48.57 45.86
C SER A 78 31.70 -48.62 45.03
N SER A 79 32.44 -49.74 45.05
CA SER A 79 33.67 -49.90 44.26
C SER A 79 33.46 -49.76 42.76
N THR A 80 32.23 -49.85 42.24
CA THR A 80 31.92 -49.68 40.81
C THR A 80 30.88 -48.59 40.53
N GLN A 81 30.51 -47.78 41.54
CA GLN A 81 29.50 -46.72 41.36
C GLN A 81 29.90 -45.43 42.05
N LEU A 82 29.88 -44.33 41.29
CA LEU A 82 30.05 -42.97 41.78
C LEU A 82 28.92 -42.07 41.31
N TYR A 83 28.61 -41.04 42.08
CA TYR A 83 27.72 -39.95 41.68
C TYR A 83 28.56 -38.72 41.39
N VAL A 84 28.30 -38.07 40.25
CA VAL A 84 28.91 -36.77 39.91
C VAL A 84 27.83 -35.71 40.02
N PHE A 85 28.06 -34.68 40.83
CA PHE A 85 27.17 -33.55 41.07
C PHE A 85 27.77 -32.26 40.50
N GLY A 86 26.99 -31.48 39.76
CA GLY A 86 27.38 -30.13 39.34
C GLY A 86 27.09 -29.09 40.43
N LYS A 87 28.12 -28.41 40.95
CA LYS A 87 27.99 -27.36 41.96
C LYS A 87 27.93 -25.96 41.36
N SER A 88 28.84 -25.63 40.45
CA SER A 88 28.92 -24.32 39.81
C SER A 88 29.22 -24.43 38.32
N ALA A 89 28.87 -23.41 37.54
CA ALA A 89 29.08 -23.42 36.09
C ALA A 89 30.58 -23.42 35.74
N GLY A 90 30.99 -24.31 34.85
CA GLY A 90 32.38 -24.46 34.42
C GLY A 90 32.70 -25.82 33.83
N GLU A 91 33.98 -26.04 33.53
CA GLU A 91 34.50 -27.34 33.07
C GLU A 91 35.53 -27.87 34.07
N THR A 92 35.42 -29.15 34.38
CA THR A 92 36.36 -29.86 35.25
C THR A 92 36.51 -31.29 34.75
N THR A 93 37.57 -31.97 35.14
CA THR A 93 37.80 -33.37 34.73
C THR A 93 37.73 -34.27 35.95
N VAL A 94 37.05 -35.40 35.80
CA VAL A 94 36.95 -36.45 36.81
C VAL A 94 37.70 -37.68 36.32
N TYR A 95 38.58 -38.20 37.15
CA TYR A 95 39.32 -39.44 36.93
C TYR A 95 39.02 -40.44 38.05
N ALA A 96 38.88 -41.71 37.70
CA ALA A 96 38.87 -42.81 38.65
C ALA A 96 39.94 -43.83 38.27
N THR A 97 40.68 -44.33 39.25
CA THR A 97 41.78 -45.30 39.08
C THR A 97 41.56 -46.56 39.90
N ASP A 98 42.11 -47.68 39.45
CA ASP A 98 42.17 -48.92 40.22
C ASP A 98 43.39 -48.98 41.15
N ARG A 99 43.49 -50.04 41.97
CA ARG A 99 44.59 -50.25 42.91
C ARG A 99 45.97 -50.37 42.24
N SER A 100 46.03 -50.62 40.93
CA SER A 100 47.28 -50.66 40.16
C SER A 100 47.67 -49.30 39.56
N GLY A 101 46.87 -48.25 39.82
CA GLY A 101 47.06 -46.90 39.29
C GLY A 101 46.58 -46.75 37.84
N ARG A 102 45.85 -47.73 37.30
CA ARG A 102 45.30 -47.66 35.94
C ARG A 102 43.98 -46.88 35.96
N VAL A 103 43.85 -45.93 35.02
CA VAL A 103 42.62 -45.13 34.86
C VAL A 103 41.49 -46.04 34.35
N VAL A 104 40.46 -46.19 35.17
CA VAL A 104 39.24 -46.96 34.84
C VAL A 104 38.13 -46.08 34.27
N TYR A 105 38.16 -44.77 34.56
CA TYR A 105 37.23 -43.79 34.02
C TYR A 105 37.86 -42.40 33.96
N ALA A 106 37.60 -41.67 32.88
CA ALA A 106 38.07 -40.31 32.68
C ALA A 106 37.05 -39.54 31.85
N ALA A 107 36.41 -38.55 32.46
CA ALA A 107 35.39 -37.74 31.79
C ALA A 107 35.59 -36.24 32.02
N ASN A 108 35.35 -35.45 30.98
CA ASN A 108 35.23 -34.00 31.10
C ASN A 108 33.80 -33.66 31.51
N VAL A 109 33.64 -33.10 32.70
CA VAL A 109 32.37 -32.67 33.25
C VAL A 109 32.16 -31.20 32.91
N ARG A 110 31.15 -30.93 32.07
CA ARG A 110 30.71 -29.57 31.75
C ARG A 110 29.43 -29.28 32.51
N VAL A 111 29.52 -28.36 33.46
CA VAL A 111 28.38 -27.89 34.26
C VAL A 111 27.89 -26.58 33.66
N GLY A 112 26.69 -26.57 33.11
CA GLY A 112 26.08 -25.39 32.49
C GLY A 112 24.81 -24.95 33.21
N THR A 113 24.52 -23.66 33.17
CA THR A 113 23.14 -23.18 33.29
C THR A 113 22.37 -23.71 32.08
N ASN A 114 21.09 -24.03 32.27
CA ASN A 114 20.31 -24.94 31.44
C ASN A 114 20.01 -24.38 30.02
N ALA A 115 21.01 -24.08 29.20
CA ALA A 115 20.82 -23.33 27.95
C ALA A 115 20.08 -24.13 26.86
N GLY A 116 20.03 -25.46 26.97
CA GLY A 116 19.15 -26.30 26.13
C GLY A 116 17.66 -26.00 26.35
N SER A 117 17.28 -25.57 27.55
CA SER A 117 15.88 -25.27 27.90
C SER A 117 15.36 -23.94 27.30
N VAL A 118 16.24 -23.01 26.91
CA VAL A 118 15.84 -21.76 26.23
C VAL A 118 15.22 -22.05 24.88
N GLY A 119 15.83 -22.97 24.12
CA GLY A 119 15.33 -23.37 22.80
C GLY A 119 13.98 -24.09 22.89
N GLU A 120 13.77 -24.90 23.93
CA GLU A 120 12.49 -25.57 24.18
C GLU A 120 11.40 -24.57 24.59
N MET A 121 11.72 -23.63 25.49
CA MET A 121 10.82 -22.56 25.88
C MET A 121 10.40 -21.71 24.68
N LEU A 122 11.35 -21.29 23.83
CA LEU A 122 11.05 -20.49 22.64
C LEU A 122 10.18 -21.26 21.64
N ARG A 123 10.37 -22.57 21.48
CA ARG A 123 9.48 -23.39 20.63
C ARG A 123 8.06 -23.52 21.20
N MET A 124 7.90 -23.51 22.52
CA MET A 124 6.58 -23.54 23.16
C MET A 124 5.88 -22.18 23.08
N ALA A 125 6.62 -21.08 23.28
CA ALA A 125 6.09 -19.73 23.27
C ALA A 125 5.81 -19.22 21.85
N MET A 126 6.67 -19.57 20.89
CA MET A 126 6.64 -19.06 19.51
C MET A 126 6.74 -20.22 18.49
N PRO A 127 5.71 -21.09 18.38
CA PRO A 127 5.76 -22.27 17.53
C PRO A 127 5.87 -21.95 16.03
N GLU A 128 5.39 -20.79 15.60
CA GLU A 128 5.42 -20.36 14.20
C GLU A 128 6.79 -19.78 13.78
N ALA A 129 7.62 -19.38 14.76
CA ALA A 129 8.92 -18.79 14.50
C ALA A 129 10.03 -19.84 14.53
N ASN A 130 10.90 -19.85 13.52
CA ASN A 130 12.08 -20.72 13.52
C ASN A 130 13.24 -20.00 14.19
N VAL A 131 13.25 -20.04 15.53
CA VAL A 131 14.27 -19.39 16.37
C VAL A 131 15.18 -20.44 17.00
N GLN A 132 16.49 -20.24 16.88
CA GLN A 132 17.52 -21.03 17.55
C GLN A 132 18.30 -20.14 18.51
N ALA A 133 18.37 -20.57 19.77
CA ALA A 133 19.19 -19.92 20.79
C ALA A 133 20.51 -20.69 20.93
N THR A 134 21.63 -20.02 20.63
CA THR A 134 22.97 -20.58 20.83
C THR A 134 23.65 -19.87 22.00
N PRO A 135 23.86 -20.55 23.14
CA PRO A 135 24.60 -19.97 24.26
C PRO A 135 26.09 -19.85 23.93
N MET A 136 26.68 -18.72 24.32
CA MET A 136 28.10 -18.38 24.13
C MET A 136 28.62 -17.67 25.38
N ASN A 137 29.27 -18.41 26.30
CA ASN A 137 29.76 -17.86 27.57
C ASN A 137 28.72 -16.98 28.28
N ASN A 138 28.89 -15.66 28.23
CA ASN A 138 28.02 -14.64 28.85
C ASN A 138 27.01 -14.00 27.88
N LEU A 139 26.79 -14.61 26.73
CA LEU A 139 25.92 -14.11 25.67
C LEU A 139 25.03 -15.23 25.11
N VAL A 140 23.80 -14.92 24.76
CA VAL A 140 22.92 -15.81 23.98
C VAL A 140 22.66 -15.18 22.62
N LEU A 141 23.02 -15.90 21.57
CA LEU A 141 22.79 -15.48 20.20
C LEU A 141 21.48 -16.11 19.69
N LEU A 142 20.52 -15.27 19.34
CA LEU A 142 19.28 -15.69 18.68
C LEU A 142 19.46 -15.59 17.17
N THR A 143 19.34 -16.72 16.47
CA THR A 143 19.39 -16.80 15.00
C THR A 143 18.14 -17.48 14.46
N GLY A 144 17.76 -17.14 13.23
CA GLY A 144 16.59 -17.72 12.59
C GLY A 144 15.73 -16.71 11.84
N THR A 145 14.50 -17.11 11.58
CA THR A 145 13.51 -16.32 10.83
C THR A 145 12.24 -16.11 11.63
N VAL A 146 11.76 -14.88 11.64
CA VAL A 146 10.49 -14.46 12.28
C VAL A 146 9.53 -13.88 11.25
N ALA A 147 8.23 -13.89 11.57
CA ALA A 147 7.20 -13.34 10.70
C ALA A 147 7.22 -11.80 10.75
N SER A 148 7.20 -11.23 11.96
CA SER A 148 7.20 -9.78 12.18
C SER A 148 8.49 -9.30 12.88
N PRO A 149 8.87 -8.02 12.73
CA PRO A 149 9.93 -7.43 13.55
C PRO A 149 9.60 -7.41 15.05
N GLU A 150 8.31 -7.34 15.42
CA GLU A 150 7.86 -7.32 16.82
C GLU A 150 8.15 -8.65 17.52
N ASP A 151 7.96 -9.77 16.79
CA ASP A 151 8.29 -11.12 17.25
C ASP A 151 9.77 -11.25 17.63
N ALA A 152 10.67 -10.58 16.90
CA ALA A 152 12.09 -10.61 17.22
C ALA A 152 12.41 -9.92 18.56
N GLU A 153 11.71 -8.83 18.87
CA GLU A 153 11.83 -8.14 20.15
C GLU A 153 11.17 -8.90 21.30
N GLU A 154 10.07 -9.61 21.03
CA GLU A 154 9.47 -10.54 21.98
C GLU A 154 10.39 -11.71 22.31
N ALA A 155 10.96 -12.38 21.30
CA ALA A 155 11.93 -13.46 21.49
C ALA A 155 13.13 -13.01 22.33
N ARG A 156 13.64 -11.79 22.09
CA ARG A 156 14.72 -11.19 22.87
C ARG A 156 14.30 -10.98 24.33
N ARG A 157 13.11 -10.41 24.57
CA ARG A 157 12.57 -10.17 25.92
C ARG A 157 12.35 -11.46 26.70
N LEU A 158 11.73 -12.47 26.09
CA LEU A 158 11.50 -13.79 26.69
C LEU A 158 12.82 -14.48 27.05
N THR A 159 13.78 -14.44 26.13
CA THR A 159 15.11 -15.01 26.37
C THR A 159 15.81 -14.28 27.52
N GLN A 160 15.79 -12.94 27.54
CA GLN A 160 16.41 -12.13 28.58
C GLN A 160 15.81 -12.43 29.96
N ALA A 161 14.48 -12.52 30.05
CA ALA A 161 13.78 -12.86 31.29
C ALA A 161 14.16 -14.26 31.81
N TYR A 162 14.47 -15.20 30.91
CA TYR A 162 14.85 -16.57 31.27
C TYR A 162 16.31 -16.70 31.72
N VAL A 163 17.24 -15.99 31.06
CA VAL A 163 18.69 -16.08 31.36
C VAL A 163 19.15 -15.14 32.47
N GLY A 164 18.32 -14.15 32.83
CA GLY A 164 18.61 -13.13 33.83
C GLY A 164 19.57 -12.03 33.36
N ASP A 165 19.69 -10.96 34.14
CA ASP A 165 20.44 -9.74 33.76
C ASP A 165 21.95 -9.95 33.62
N GLY A 166 22.49 -11.07 34.11
CA GLY A 166 23.90 -11.42 33.99
C GLY A 166 24.33 -11.87 32.59
N THR A 167 23.38 -12.21 31.70
CA THR A 167 23.66 -12.75 30.37
C THR A 167 23.11 -11.81 29.29
N GLN A 168 23.92 -11.42 28.31
CA GLN A 168 23.50 -10.52 27.25
C GLN A 168 22.83 -11.28 26.11
N VAL A 169 21.61 -10.89 25.72
CA VAL A 169 20.93 -11.49 24.56
C VAL A 169 21.13 -10.61 23.32
N VAL A 170 21.69 -11.20 22.25
CA VAL A 170 21.86 -10.53 20.97
C VAL A 170 20.99 -11.21 19.92
N SER A 171 20.12 -10.43 19.28
CA SER A 171 19.24 -10.90 18.22
C SER A 171 19.86 -10.70 16.85
N ARG A 172 19.95 -11.78 16.08
CA ARG A 172 20.22 -11.79 14.63
C ARG A 172 19.08 -12.45 13.86
N LEU A 173 17.86 -12.30 14.37
CA LEU A 173 16.65 -12.76 13.71
C LEU A 173 16.42 -11.94 12.45
N ARG A 174 16.05 -12.61 11.36
CA ARG A 174 15.70 -11.97 10.10
C ARG A 174 14.19 -12.06 9.90
N SER A 175 13.55 -10.95 9.56
CA SER A 175 12.17 -11.01 9.07
C SER A 175 12.18 -11.60 7.66
N ALA A 176 11.30 -12.58 7.41
CA ALA A 176 11.31 -13.37 6.18
C ALA A 176 11.07 -12.53 4.91
N THR A 177 10.42 -11.37 5.00
CA THR A 177 10.23 -10.43 3.86
C THR A 177 9.88 -9.03 4.39
N PRO A 178 10.47 -7.95 3.84
CA PRO A 178 9.98 -6.61 4.13
C PRO A 178 8.51 -6.48 3.73
N LEU A 179 7.64 -6.20 4.70
CA LEU A 179 6.20 -6.09 4.49
C LEU A 179 5.92 -4.81 3.69
N GLN A 180 5.38 -4.96 2.49
CA GLN A 180 4.96 -3.85 1.63
C GLN A 180 3.45 -3.78 1.56
N VAL A 181 2.92 -2.56 1.60
CA VAL A 181 1.49 -2.30 1.52
C VAL A 181 1.21 -1.47 0.27
N ASN A 182 0.35 -1.98 -0.60
CA ASN A 182 -0.25 -1.22 -1.69
C ASN A 182 -1.56 -0.61 -1.21
N LEU A 183 -1.66 0.71 -1.24
CA LEU A 183 -2.88 1.43 -0.92
C LEU A 183 -3.60 1.82 -2.21
N ARG A 184 -4.87 1.45 -2.32
CA ARG A 184 -5.79 1.98 -3.35
C ARG A 184 -6.76 2.93 -2.68
N VAL A 185 -6.89 4.12 -3.23
CA VAL A 185 -7.89 5.10 -2.77
C VAL A 185 -8.86 5.33 -3.92
N LYS A 186 -10.15 5.47 -3.61
CA LYS A 186 -11.20 5.83 -4.57
C LYS A 186 -11.86 7.10 -4.09
N ILE A 187 -11.87 8.11 -4.93
CA ILE A 187 -12.47 9.41 -4.66
C ILE A 187 -13.55 9.59 -5.71
N ALA A 188 -14.80 9.47 -5.29
CA ALA A 188 -15.95 9.57 -6.18
C ALA A 188 -16.80 10.78 -5.78
N GLU A 189 -17.11 11.63 -6.75
CA GLU A 189 -18.07 12.72 -6.60
C GLU A 189 -19.21 12.53 -7.59
N VAL A 190 -20.44 12.68 -7.11
CA VAL A 190 -21.66 12.67 -7.93
C VAL A 190 -22.35 14.02 -7.77
N ASN A 191 -22.55 14.74 -8.87
CA ASN A 191 -23.32 15.96 -8.91
C ASN A 191 -24.65 15.69 -9.63
N ARG A 192 -25.78 15.89 -8.94
CA ARG A 192 -27.13 15.78 -9.47
C ARG A 192 -27.76 17.18 -9.48
N THR A 193 -28.06 17.71 -10.66
CA THR A 193 -28.72 19.01 -10.80
C THR A 193 -30.06 18.85 -11.49
N LEU A 194 -31.13 19.16 -10.76
CA LEU A 194 -32.51 19.22 -11.26
C LEU A 194 -32.90 20.69 -11.48
N LEU A 195 -33.16 21.06 -12.73
CA LEU A 195 -33.73 22.35 -13.09
C LEU A 195 -35.17 22.15 -13.57
N LYS A 196 -36.12 22.82 -12.90
CA LYS A 196 -37.53 22.86 -13.30
C LYS A 196 -37.95 24.30 -13.53
N GLU A 197 -38.26 24.63 -14.77
CA GLU A 197 -38.79 25.93 -15.18
C GLU A 197 -40.26 25.76 -15.57
N VAL A 198 -41.13 26.46 -14.85
CA VAL A 198 -42.56 26.54 -15.14
C VAL A 198 -42.93 28.00 -15.26
N GLY A 199 -43.26 28.43 -16.46
CA GLY A 199 -43.66 29.81 -16.70
C GLY A 199 -44.56 29.95 -17.92
N MET A 200 -45.39 30.97 -17.87
CA MET A 200 -46.18 31.43 -19.01
C MET A 200 -45.68 32.82 -19.38
N ASN A 201 -45.27 32.99 -20.64
CA ASN A 201 -44.83 34.29 -21.13
C ASN A 201 -45.99 34.99 -21.85
N LEU A 202 -46.87 35.62 -21.08
CA LEU A 202 -47.97 36.42 -21.64
C LEU A 202 -47.55 37.87 -21.96
N LEU A 203 -46.42 38.32 -21.42
CA LEU A 203 -45.90 39.69 -21.59
C LEU A 203 -45.19 39.90 -22.93
N SER A 204 -44.97 38.85 -23.73
CA SER A 204 -44.48 39.01 -25.12
C SER A 204 -45.54 39.59 -26.08
N MET A 205 -46.72 39.98 -25.58
CA MET A 205 -47.76 40.69 -26.33
C MET A 205 -47.93 42.16 -25.89
N GLY A 206 -46.89 42.77 -25.28
CA GLY A 206 -46.87 44.20 -24.95
C GLY A 206 -45.56 44.83 -25.39
N ASP A 207 -45.64 45.81 -26.30
CA ASP A 207 -44.54 46.69 -26.68
C ASP A 207 -43.87 47.33 -25.44
N SER A 208 -42.56 47.54 -25.53
CA SER A 208 -41.66 48.16 -24.54
C SER A 208 -42.00 49.61 -24.16
N THR A 209 -43.13 50.14 -24.60
CA THR A 209 -43.54 51.53 -24.40
C THR A 209 -44.78 51.61 -23.51
N GLY A 210 -44.66 51.24 -22.23
CA GLY A 210 -45.43 51.79 -21.11
C GLY A 210 -46.96 52.00 -21.22
N GLY A 211 -47.68 51.32 -22.11
CA GLY A 211 -49.10 51.56 -22.39
C GLY A 211 -49.93 50.29 -22.30
N PHE A 212 -50.94 50.28 -21.42
CA PHE A 212 -51.98 49.25 -21.39
C PHE A 212 -52.86 49.41 -22.64
N ASN A 213 -52.86 48.42 -23.54
CA ASN A 213 -53.75 48.41 -24.71
C ASN A 213 -54.76 47.25 -24.62
N PHE A 214 -56.06 47.57 -24.63
CA PHE A 214 -57.16 46.61 -24.67
C PHE A 214 -57.60 46.48 -26.14
N GLY A 215 -57.10 45.47 -26.85
CA GLY A 215 -57.23 45.35 -28.31
C GLY A 215 -57.90 44.06 -28.76
N ILE A 216 -59.10 44.19 -29.33
CA ILE A 216 -59.86 43.19 -30.08
C ILE A 216 -59.01 42.69 -31.27
N SER A 217 -58.75 41.38 -31.35
CA SER A 217 -57.89 40.77 -32.38
C SER A 217 -58.70 40.22 -33.56
N SER A 218 -58.83 40.98 -34.65
CA SER A 218 -59.19 40.44 -35.96
C SER A 218 -57.96 39.79 -36.61
N GLY A 219 -58.13 38.56 -37.08
CA GLY A 219 -57.05 37.71 -37.59
C GLY A 219 -56.27 38.31 -38.76
N GLY A 220 -54.95 38.39 -38.59
CA GLY A 220 -53.95 38.75 -39.58
C GLY A 220 -52.58 38.73 -38.91
N SER A 221 -51.58 38.19 -39.59
CA SER A 221 -50.19 38.01 -39.13
C SER A 221 -49.61 39.25 -38.42
N ASN A 222 -49.17 39.08 -37.17
CA ASN A 222 -48.46 40.11 -36.39
C ASN A 222 -46.99 40.20 -36.84
N ASN A 223 -46.73 40.90 -37.93
CA ASN A 223 -45.40 41.51 -38.10
C ASN A 223 -45.44 42.86 -37.38
N PRO A 224 -44.52 43.15 -36.44
CA PRO A 224 -44.40 44.49 -35.89
C PRO A 224 -44.01 45.43 -37.04
N ILE A 225 -44.95 46.29 -37.44
CA ILE A 225 -44.72 47.39 -38.36
C ILE A 225 -44.38 48.59 -37.49
N THR A 226 -43.12 48.98 -37.47
CA THR A 226 -42.68 50.18 -36.76
C THR A 226 -42.64 51.32 -37.77
N ILE A 227 -43.52 52.31 -37.57
CA ILE A 227 -43.55 53.55 -38.33
C ILE A 227 -42.83 54.59 -37.48
N THR A 228 -41.65 55.01 -37.91
CA THR A 228 -40.90 56.09 -37.27
C THR A 228 -41.28 57.40 -37.97
N PRO A 229 -41.93 58.35 -37.28
CA PRO A 229 -42.25 59.65 -37.85
C PRO A 229 -40.97 60.40 -38.21
N GLY A 230 -40.92 61.00 -39.40
CA GLY A 230 -39.80 61.87 -39.79
C GLY A 230 -39.89 63.21 -39.08
N GLU A 231 -38.85 63.61 -38.35
CA GLU A 231 -38.74 64.98 -37.84
C GLU A 231 -38.21 65.92 -38.94
N ASP A 232 -38.74 67.16 -38.98
CA ASP A 232 -38.41 68.23 -39.93
C ASP A 232 -38.54 67.88 -41.43
N GLY A 233 -39.75 67.46 -41.85
CA GLY A 233 -40.11 67.36 -43.26
C GLY A 233 -39.50 66.17 -44.01
N ALA A 234 -38.86 65.24 -43.30
CA ALA A 234 -38.45 63.95 -43.83
C ALA A 234 -39.65 62.98 -43.93
N PRO A 235 -39.68 62.06 -44.93
CA PRO A 235 -40.73 61.06 -45.05
C PRO A 235 -40.65 59.99 -43.96
N ASP A 236 -41.80 59.55 -43.46
CA ASP A 236 -41.91 58.49 -42.45
C ASP A 236 -41.30 57.18 -42.94
N THR A 237 -40.53 56.52 -42.08
CA THR A 237 -39.88 55.25 -42.43
C THR A 237 -40.68 54.08 -41.87
N VAL A 238 -41.12 53.17 -42.74
CA VAL A 238 -41.87 51.96 -42.37
C VAL A 238 -40.91 50.77 -42.38
N SER A 239 -40.64 50.20 -41.21
CA SER A 239 -39.80 49.01 -41.06
C SER A 239 -40.63 47.78 -40.70
N ILE A 240 -40.36 46.66 -41.40
CA ILE A 240 -41.06 45.38 -41.24
C ILE A 240 -40.01 44.34 -40.81
N ALA A 241 -40.00 43.94 -39.54
CA ALA A 241 -39.07 42.94 -39.03
C ALA A 241 -39.64 41.52 -39.23
N GLN A 242 -38.97 40.69 -40.04
CA GLN A 242 -39.29 39.25 -40.15
C GLN A 242 -38.70 38.48 -38.96
N ALA A 243 -39.55 38.02 -38.05
CA ALA A 243 -39.13 37.13 -36.97
C ALA A 243 -38.91 35.71 -37.52
N THR A 244 -37.64 35.29 -37.61
CA THR A 244 -37.27 33.89 -37.89
C THR A 244 -37.17 33.15 -36.57
N GLY A 245 -38.26 32.51 -36.14
CA GLY A 245 -38.32 31.71 -34.92
C GLY A 245 -39.46 30.71 -34.98
N SER A 246 -39.13 29.42 -34.92
CA SER A 246 -40.07 28.30 -35.11
C SER A 246 -41.05 28.20 -33.94
N VAL A 247 -42.35 28.47 -34.19
CA VAL A 247 -43.45 28.22 -33.25
C VAL A 247 -44.50 27.38 -33.99
N LEU A 248 -44.74 26.17 -33.49
CA LEU A 248 -45.66 25.17 -34.06
C LEU A 248 -47.12 25.58 -33.78
N PHE A 249 -47.90 25.77 -34.84
CA PHE A 249 -49.25 26.36 -34.81
C PHE A 249 -50.37 25.35 -34.44
N GLY A 250 -51.25 25.78 -33.53
CA GLY A 250 -52.56 25.16 -33.23
C GLY A 250 -53.48 26.17 -32.56
N SER A 251 -54.47 26.69 -33.30
CA SER A 251 -55.29 27.86 -32.99
C SER A 251 -56.42 27.61 -31.97
N GLY A 252 -56.53 28.45 -30.93
CA GLY A 252 -57.69 28.50 -30.03
C GLY A 252 -57.69 29.76 -29.14
N LYS A 253 -58.54 30.74 -29.48
CA LYS A 253 -58.77 31.95 -28.66
C LYS A 253 -59.88 31.68 -27.65
N LEU A 254 -59.67 32.00 -26.37
CA LEU A 254 -60.69 31.91 -25.31
C LEU A 254 -60.74 33.26 -24.57
N PHE A 255 -61.92 33.91 -24.55
CA PHE A 255 -62.18 35.22 -23.91
C PHE A 255 -61.37 36.43 -24.42
N GLY A 256 -60.99 36.46 -25.70
CA GLY A 256 -60.26 37.61 -26.27
C GLY A 256 -58.79 37.71 -25.85
N VAL A 257 -58.34 36.78 -24.99
CA VAL A 257 -56.94 36.59 -24.63
C VAL A 257 -56.37 35.51 -25.55
N ASP A 258 -55.26 35.82 -26.21
CA ASP A 258 -54.53 34.82 -27.00
C ASP A 258 -53.86 33.85 -26.02
N LEU A 259 -54.57 32.77 -25.67
CA LEU A 259 -54.09 31.73 -24.74
C LEU A 259 -52.87 30.95 -25.32
N LEU A 260 -52.47 31.27 -26.56
CA LEU A 260 -51.29 30.74 -27.24
C LEU A 260 -49.94 31.24 -26.71
N GLY A 261 -49.90 32.05 -25.65
CA GLY A 261 -48.68 32.57 -25.02
C GLY A 261 -47.87 31.52 -24.25
N ALA A 262 -47.29 30.56 -25.00
CA ALA A 262 -46.13 29.72 -24.65
C ALA A 262 -46.04 29.28 -23.18
N LEU A 263 -46.78 28.22 -22.82
CA LEU A 263 -46.47 27.45 -21.61
C LEU A 263 -45.11 26.78 -21.82
N LYS A 264 -44.08 27.30 -21.14
CA LYS A 264 -42.74 26.71 -21.14
C LYS A 264 -42.63 25.80 -19.91
N LEU A 265 -42.67 24.49 -20.15
CA LEU A 265 -42.33 23.48 -19.16
C LEU A 265 -41.01 22.83 -19.60
N ALA A 266 -39.94 23.16 -18.90
CA ALA A 266 -38.63 22.58 -19.14
C ALA A 266 -38.13 21.92 -17.86
N GLU A 267 -37.79 20.64 -17.94
CA GLU A 267 -37.13 19.87 -16.89
C GLU A 267 -35.80 19.35 -17.44
N THR A 268 -34.70 19.72 -16.80
CA THR A 268 -33.35 19.25 -17.13
C THR A 268 -32.78 18.51 -15.92
N ASP A 269 -32.39 17.26 -16.10
CA ASP A 269 -31.64 16.47 -15.13
C ASP A 269 -30.20 16.28 -15.64
N GLY A 270 -29.23 16.74 -14.86
CA GLY A 270 -27.80 16.62 -15.18
C GLY A 270 -27.08 15.83 -14.09
N MET A 271 -26.47 14.70 -14.48
CA MET A 271 -25.60 13.91 -13.61
C MET A 271 -24.16 13.95 -14.13
N VAL A 272 -23.22 14.39 -13.28
CA VAL A 272 -21.78 14.35 -13.58
C VAL A 272 -21.08 13.56 -12.48
N THR A 273 -20.27 12.57 -12.86
CA THR A 273 -19.49 11.76 -11.92
C THR A 273 -18.00 11.95 -12.15
N THR A 274 -17.26 12.32 -11.12
CA THR A 274 -15.80 12.44 -11.15
C THR A 274 -15.19 11.35 -10.28
N LEU A 275 -14.30 10.52 -10.85
CA LEU A 275 -13.62 9.44 -10.14
C LEU A 275 -12.10 9.58 -10.29
N ALA A 276 -11.39 9.59 -9.17
CA ALA A 276 -9.94 9.41 -9.13
C ALA A 276 -9.60 8.14 -8.33
N GLU A 277 -8.72 7.30 -8.87
CA GLU A 277 -8.26 6.07 -8.22
C GLU A 277 -6.72 6.01 -8.09
N PRO A 278 -6.09 6.83 -7.23
CA PRO A 278 -4.65 6.74 -7.03
C PRO A 278 -4.28 5.43 -6.32
N ASN A 279 -3.13 4.86 -6.72
CA ASN A 279 -2.54 3.70 -6.08
C ASN A 279 -1.05 3.94 -5.81
N LEU A 280 -0.56 3.46 -4.67
CA LEU A 280 0.84 3.62 -4.28
C LEU A 280 1.25 2.48 -3.35
N THR A 281 2.47 1.98 -3.50
CA THR A 281 3.05 0.96 -2.62
C THR A 281 4.12 1.56 -1.73
N ALA A 282 4.09 1.26 -0.43
CA ALA A 282 5.06 1.73 0.55
C ALA A 282 5.52 0.57 1.46
N LEU A 283 6.72 0.72 2.02
CA LEU A 283 7.22 -0.17 3.05
C LEU A 283 6.51 0.11 4.39
N SER A 284 6.28 -0.92 5.20
CA SER A 284 5.79 -0.76 6.56
C SER A 284 6.70 0.16 7.39
N GLY A 285 6.13 1.21 7.96
CA GLY A 285 6.80 2.25 8.74
C GLY A 285 7.30 3.46 7.93
N GLU A 286 7.27 3.40 6.59
CA GLU A 286 7.83 4.43 5.72
C GLU A 286 6.73 5.26 5.05
N THR A 287 6.92 6.58 5.02
CA THR A 287 5.96 7.49 4.34
C THR A 287 6.28 7.54 2.86
N SER A 288 5.27 7.31 2.03
CA SER A 288 5.39 7.44 0.57
C SER A 288 4.37 8.43 0.04
N SER A 289 4.72 9.12 -1.05
CA SER A 289 3.86 10.11 -1.70
C SER A 289 3.85 9.94 -3.21
N PHE A 290 2.67 10.15 -3.80
CA PHE A 290 2.41 10.15 -5.23
C PHE A 290 1.66 11.43 -5.59
N LEU A 291 2.04 12.06 -6.70
CA LEU A 291 1.34 13.21 -7.28
C LEU A 291 1.26 13.00 -8.80
N ALA A 292 0.05 13.05 -9.34
CA ALA A 292 -0.21 13.08 -10.77
C ALA A 292 -1.00 14.35 -11.09
N GLY A 293 -0.37 15.29 -11.79
CA GLY A 293 -0.95 16.59 -12.04
C GLY A 293 0.03 17.55 -12.68
N GLY A 294 -0.15 18.84 -12.43
CA GLY A 294 0.71 19.89 -12.96
C GLY A 294 0.92 21.02 -11.95
N GLU A 295 1.61 22.05 -12.39
CA GLU A 295 1.81 23.28 -11.63
C GLU A 295 1.16 24.43 -12.40
N PHE A 296 0.43 25.29 -11.72
CA PHE A 296 -0.12 26.51 -12.31
C PHE A 296 0.53 27.75 -11.67
N PRO A 297 0.91 28.75 -12.49
CA PRO A 297 1.56 29.96 -12.00
C PRO A 297 0.54 30.92 -11.35
N VAL A 298 0.86 31.42 -10.16
CA VAL A 298 0.10 32.44 -9.44
C VAL A 298 0.94 33.71 -9.36
N PRO A 299 0.49 34.84 -9.97
CA PRO A 299 1.19 36.11 -9.86
C PRO A 299 1.00 36.71 -8.46
N ILE A 300 2.10 36.95 -7.75
CA ILE A 300 2.12 37.66 -6.46
C ILE A 300 2.73 39.05 -6.65
N SER A 301 2.02 40.09 -6.22
CA SER A 301 2.53 41.45 -6.23
C SER A 301 3.47 41.67 -5.04
N GLN A 302 4.72 42.04 -5.32
CA GLN A 302 5.70 42.43 -4.30
C GLN A 302 5.73 43.95 -4.11
N SER A 303 6.46 44.42 -3.09
CA SER A 303 6.73 45.85 -2.88
C SER A 303 7.33 46.48 -4.14
N LEU A 304 7.01 47.75 -4.41
CA LEU A 304 7.38 48.51 -5.63
C LEU A 304 6.71 48.04 -6.95
N GLY A 305 5.71 47.15 -6.91
CA GLY A 305 4.93 46.78 -8.11
C GLY A 305 5.59 45.71 -9.00
N ALA A 306 6.64 45.05 -8.51
CA ALA A 306 7.20 43.86 -9.16
C ALA A 306 6.24 42.67 -9.02
N VAL A 307 6.06 41.89 -10.10
CA VAL A 307 5.26 40.67 -10.10
C VAL A 307 6.20 39.47 -10.07
N THR A 308 6.07 38.62 -9.05
CA THR A 308 6.75 37.30 -9.01
C THR A 308 5.74 36.20 -9.28
N ILE A 309 6.19 35.09 -9.84
CA ILE A 309 5.34 33.93 -10.13
C ILE A 309 5.61 32.86 -9.07
N GLU A 310 4.57 32.46 -8.34
CA GLU A 310 4.58 31.31 -7.42
C GLU A 310 3.88 30.13 -8.09
N TYR A 311 4.54 28.98 -8.20
CA TYR A 311 3.94 27.78 -8.76
C TYR A 311 3.18 26.99 -7.69
N LYS A 312 1.90 26.72 -7.93
CA LYS A 312 1.08 25.85 -7.07
C LYS A 312 0.74 24.55 -7.77
N GLN A 313 0.95 23.44 -7.09
CA GLN A 313 0.64 22.10 -7.60
C GLN A 313 -0.87 21.85 -7.57
N TYR A 314 -1.37 21.19 -8.60
CA TYR A 314 -2.73 20.66 -8.65
C TYR A 314 -2.73 19.27 -9.29
N GLY A 315 -3.80 18.50 -9.09
CA GLY A 315 -3.98 17.14 -9.57
C GLY A 315 -4.36 16.16 -8.46
N VAL A 316 -4.09 14.87 -8.70
CA VAL A 316 -4.39 13.78 -7.76
C VAL A 316 -3.14 13.44 -6.97
N GLY A 317 -3.18 13.68 -5.66
CA GLY A 317 -2.14 13.37 -4.70
C GLY A 317 -2.54 12.27 -3.72
N LEU A 318 -1.59 11.43 -3.33
CA LEU A 318 -1.75 10.45 -2.26
C LEU A 318 -0.46 10.42 -1.43
N ALA A 319 -0.56 10.75 -0.15
CA ALA A 319 0.50 10.48 0.82
C ALA A 319 -0.02 9.52 1.89
N PHE A 320 0.77 8.49 2.22
CA PHE A 320 0.39 7.58 3.30
C PHE A 320 1.60 6.93 3.99
N THR A 321 1.38 6.50 5.23
CA THR A 321 2.34 5.76 6.05
C THR A 321 1.64 4.50 6.57
N PRO A 322 1.97 3.30 6.07
CA PRO A 322 1.42 2.06 6.56
C PRO A 322 2.25 1.48 7.71
N ILE A 323 1.61 0.83 8.67
CA ILE A 323 2.26 0.03 9.71
C ILE A 323 1.52 -1.31 9.78
N VAL A 324 2.21 -2.41 9.50
CA VAL A 324 1.65 -3.76 9.62
C VAL A 324 1.81 -4.24 11.05
N LEU A 325 0.70 -4.59 11.69
CA LEU A 325 0.61 -5.06 13.07
C LEU A 325 0.75 -6.60 13.13
N ALA A 326 1.06 -7.13 14.31
CA ALA A 326 1.24 -8.57 14.54
C ALA A 326 -0.01 -9.43 14.21
N ASP A 327 -1.21 -8.87 14.33
CA ASP A 327 -2.48 -9.55 14.02
C ASP A 327 -2.81 -9.55 12.51
N GLY A 328 -1.90 -9.06 11.66
CA GLY A 328 -2.09 -8.95 10.21
C GLY A 328 -2.95 -7.77 9.78
N ARG A 329 -3.34 -6.88 10.70
CA ARG A 329 -3.98 -5.61 10.37
C ARG A 329 -2.95 -4.56 9.96
N ILE A 330 -3.44 -3.53 9.27
CA ILE A 330 -2.64 -2.46 8.70
C ILE A 330 -3.19 -1.15 9.26
N SER A 331 -2.41 -0.51 10.13
CA SER A 331 -2.65 0.86 10.54
C SER A 331 -2.13 1.81 9.47
N LEU A 332 -2.94 2.76 9.04
CA LEU A 332 -2.68 3.64 7.92
C LEU A 332 -2.92 5.07 8.35
N ARG A 333 -1.88 5.91 8.29
CA ARG A 333 -2.07 7.36 8.21
C ARG A 333 -2.16 7.75 6.74
N VAL A 334 -3.29 8.31 6.31
CA VAL A 334 -3.63 8.50 4.90
C VAL A 334 -4.09 9.93 4.64
N ARG A 335 -3.52 10.54 3.59
CA ARG A 335 -3.80 11.90 3.13
C ARG A 335 -3.98 11.95 1.61
N PRO A 336 -5.15 11.56 1.09
CA PRO A 336 -5.49 11.70 -0.32
C PRO A 336 -5.96 13.11 -0.62
N GLU A 337 -5.66 13.57 -1.83
CA GLU A 337 -6.00 14.89 -2.31
C GLU A 337 -6.36 14.83 -3.80
N VAL A 338 -7.45 15.50 -4.19
CA VAL A 338 -7.75 15.80 -5.59
C VAL A 338 -7.95 17.30 -5.70
N SER A 339 -7.19 17.92 -6.59
CA SER A 339 -7.23 19.35 -6.82
C SER A 339 -7.37 19.64 -8.31
N GLU A 340 -8.32 20.49 -8.64
CA GLU A 340 -8.70 20.84 -10.01
C GLU A 340 -8.74 22.36 -10.16
N LEU A 341 -8.32 22.86 -11.32
CA LEU A 341 -8.47 24.27 -11.66
C LEU A 341 -9.93 24.57 -11.96
N SER A 342 -10.45 25.66 -11.40
CA SER A 342 -11.81 26.14 -11.62
C SER A 342 -11.81 27.62 -11.99
N ASN A 343 -12.68 27.98 -12.92
CA ASN A 343 -12.95 29.39 -13.23
C ASN A 343 -13.98 29.99 -12.25
N GLU A 344 -14.68 29.15 -11.47
CA GLU A 344 -15.56 29.64 -10.41
C GLU A 344 -14.74 30.22 -9.27
N GLY A 345 -14.88 31.52 -9.03
CA GLY A 345 -14.05 32.24 -8.07
C GLY A 345 -12.70 32.68 -8.61
N SER A 346 -12.48 32.67 -9.93
CA SER A 346 -11.29 33.26 -10.53
C SER A 346 -11.21 34.77 -10.24
N ILE A 347 -9.99 35.28 -10.07
CA ILE A 347 -9.74 36.71 -9.92
C ILE A 347 -9.04 37.24 -11.17
N ARG A 348 -9.39 38.46 -11.57
CA ARG A 348 -8.70 39.17 -12.64
C ARG A 348 -7.83 40.25 -12.02
N LEU A 349 -6.51 40.11 -12.16
CA LEU A 349 -5.54 41.08 -11.66
C LEU A 349 -4.67 41.55 -12.83
N ASN A 350 -4.69 42.84 -13.14
CA ASN A 350 -3.89 43.47 -14.20
C ASN A 350 -3.97 42.76 -15.57
N GLY A 351 -5.15 42.22 -15.92
CA GLY A 351 -5.36 41.50 -17.19
C GLY A 351 -5.00 40.00 -17.15
N PHE A 352 -4.46 39.50 -16.05
CA PHE A 352 -4.27 38.07 -15.81
C PHE A 352 -5.50 37.48 -15.11
N GLU A 353 -6.03 36.39 -15.65
CA GLU A 353 -7.07 35.59 -14.99
C GLU A 353 -6.40 34.47 -14.20
N VAL A 354 -6.52 34.52 -12.88
CA VAL A 354 -5.99 33.50 -11.97
C VAL A 354 -7.15 32.59 -11.57
N PRO A 355 -7.16 31.31 -12.03
CA PRO A 355 -8.21 30.36 -11.68
C PRO A 355 -8.16 30.03 -10.17
N ALA A 356 -9.31 29.69 -9.62
CA ALA A 356 -9.40 29.13 -8.27
C ALA A 356 -9.00 27.65 -8.27
N LEU A 357 -8.62 27.13 -7.10
CA LEU A 357 -8.32 25.71 -6.91
C LEU A 357 -9.45 25.07 -6.10
N VAL A 358 -10.10 24.06 -6.67
CA VAL A 358 -11.07 23.23 -5.95
C VAL A 358 -10.35 22.00 -5.43
N THR A 359 -10.14 21.94 -4.11
CA THR A 359 -9.40 20.86 -3.44
C THR A 359 -10.31 20.01 -2.57
N ARG A 360 -10.21 18.69 -2.76
CA ARG A 360 -10.86 17.65 -1.97
C ARG A 360 -9.77 16.88 -1.25
N ARG A 361 -9.64 17.07 0.06
CA ARG A 361 -8.59 16.44 0.87
C ARG A 361 -9.18 15.85 2.15
N ALA A 362 -8.68 14.70 2.55
CA ALA A 362 -8.90 14.13 3.87
C ALA A 362 -7.54 13.83 4.53
N GLU A 363 -7.45 13.86 5.85
CA GLU A 363 -6.31 13.35 6.60
C GLU A 363 -6.85 12.57 7.79
N THR A 364 -6.55 11.28 7.87
CA THR A 364 -7.03 10.42 8.96
C THR A 364 -6.08 9.25 9.20
N THR A 365 -6.24 8.59 10.34
CA THR A 365 -5.60 7.33 10.66
C THR A 365 -6.67 6.25 10.80
N VAL A 366 -6.54 5.16 10.06
CA VAL A 366 -7.50 4.04 10.06
C VAL A 366 -6.77 2.71 10.14
N GLU A 367 -7.43 1.70 10.71
CA GLU A 367 -6.90 0.33 10.81
C GLU A 367 -7.79 -0.61 10.01
N LEU A 368 -7.18 -1.36 9.10
CA LEU A 368 -7.87 -2.19 8.11
C LEU A 368 -7.09 -3.50 7.91
N GLY A 369 -7.80 -4.61 7.71
CA GLY A 369 -7.19 -5.83 7.19
C GLY A 369 -6.83 -5.72 5.71
N SER A 370 -5.90 -6.55 5.24
CA SER A 370 -5.55 -6.62 3.82
C SER A 370 -6.78 -6.97 2.97
N GLY A 371 -7.08 -6.14 1.97
CA GLY A 371 -8.23 -6.26 1.08
C GLY A 371 -9.54 -5.67 1.60
N GLN A 372 -9.58 -5.17 2.85
CA GLN A 372 -10.77 -4.54 3.41
C GLN A 372 -10.90 -3.08 2.97
N SER A 373 -12.11 -2.67 2.60
CA SER A 373 -12.40 -1.29 2.21
C SER A 373 -13.11 -0.54 3.33
N MET A 374 -12.76 0.73 3.52
CA MET A 374 -13.45 1.63 4.45
C MET A 374 -13.61 3.02 3.85
N MET A 375 -14.80 3.58 4.03
CA MET A 375 -15.07 4.99 3.74
C MET A 375 -14.42 5.84 4.83
N ILE A 376 -13.50 6.72 4.44
CA ILE A 376 -12.76 7.59 5.37
C ILE A 376 -13.30 9.02 5.40
N ALA A 377 -14.03 9.44 4.37
CA ALA A 377 -14.68 10.73 4.30
C ALA A 377 -15.92 10.67 3.42
N GLY A 378 -16.91 11.49 3.75
CA GLY A 378 -18.11 11.70 2.97
C GLY A 378 -18.64 13.11 3.15
N LEU A 379 -19.16 13.74 2.10
CA LEU A 379 -19.81 15.05 2.16
C LEU A 379 -21.02 15.05 1.22
N LEU A 380 -22.19 15.35 1.78
CA LEU A 380 -23.40 15.63 1.02
C LEU A 380 -23.67 17.14 1.08
N ARG A 381 -23.74 17.79 -0.07
CA ARG A 381 -24.11 19.19 -0.23
C ARG A 381 -25.43 19.26 -0.96
N ASN A 382 -26.38 20.01 -0.42
CA ASN A 382 -27.66 20.28 -1.08
C ASN A 382 -27.87 21.79 -1.18
N ALA A 383 -28.06 22.29 -2.39
CA ALA A 383 -28.36 23.69 -2.68
C ALA A 383 -29.69 23.78 -3.41
N ASN A 384 -30.65 24.47 -2.80
CA ASN A 384 -31.96 24.70 -3.38
C ASN A 384 -32.16 26.20 -3.62
N THR A 385 -32.43 26.58 -4.87
CA THR A 385 -32.72 27.95 -5.28
C THR A 385 -34.10 27.99 -5.91
N ASN A 386 -34.99 28.81 -5.35
CA ASN A 386 -36.31 29.06 -5.90
C ASN A 386 -36.41 30.54 -6.29
N SER A 387 -36.46 30.82 -7.59
CA SER A 387 -36.61 32.16 -8.15
C SER A 387 -38.01 32.29 -8.73
N VAL A 388 -38.76 33.27 -8.25
CA VAL A 388 -40.12 33.56 -8.72
C VAL A 388 -40.12 34.96 -9.33
N ASP A 389 -40.27 35.02 -10.64
CA ASP A 389 -40.52 36.28 -11.35
C ASP A 389 -42.04 36.43 -11.48
N LYS A 390 -42.64 37.50 -10.94
CA LYS A 390 -44.09 37.72 -10.99
C LYS A 390 -44.46 39.13 -11.42
N ALA A 391 -45.57 39.28 -12.14
CA ALA A 391 -46.15 40.58 -12.41
C ALA A 391 -46.73 41.19 -11.10
N PRO A 392 -46.51 42.49 -10.83
CA PRO A 392 -47.09 43.13 -9.65
C PRO A 392 -48.63 43.05 -9.68
N PHE A 393 -49.24 42.86 -8.51
CA PHE A 393 -50.68 42.61 -8.30
C PHE A 393 -51.24 41.30 -8.89
N LEU A 394 -51.04 41.05 -10.19
CA LEU A 394 -51.61 39.91 -10.91
C LEU A 394 -51.00 38.56 -10.49
N GLY A 395 -49.72 38.53 -10.12
CA GLY A 395 -49.03 37.31 -9.69
C GLY A 395 -49.47 36.77 -8.32
N ASP A 396 -50.12 37.61 -7.51
CA ASP A 396 -50.58 37.28 -6.15
C ASP A 396 -52.05 36.84 -6.10
N LEU A 397 -52.77 36.90 -7.23
CA LEU A 397 -54.16 36.42 -7.30
C LEU A 397 -54.23 34.90 -7.03
N PRO A 398 -55.17 34.43 -6.19
CA PRO A 398 -55.39 33.00 -6.00
C PRO A 398 -55.85 32.39 -7.32
N ILE A 399 -55.37 31.17 -7.62
CA ILE A 399 -55.68 30.38 -8.82
C ILE A 399 -55.11 30.99 -10.12
N LEU A 400 -55.38 32.28 -10.40
CA LEU A 400 -55.00 32.97 -11.63
C LEU A 400 -53.55 33.48 -11.63
N GLY A 401 -52.96 33.73 -10.46
CA GLY A 401 -51.58 34.26 -10.35
C GLY A 401 -50.51 33.31 -10.88
N ALA A 402 -50.81 32.01 -11.03
CA ALA A 402 -49.91 31.03 -11.66
C ALA A 402 -49.64 31.34 -13.14
N LEU A 403 -50.57 32.02 -13.83
CA LEU A 403 -50.42 32.43 -15.23
C LEU A 403 -49.57 33.71 -15.37
N PHE A 404 -49.41 34.46 -14.28
CA PHE A 404 -48.71 35.75 -14.22
C PHE A 404 -47.38 35.69 -13.43
N ARG A 405 -46.89 34.47 -13.16
CA ARG A 405 -45.58 34.24 -12.55
C ARG A 405 -44.82 33.14 -13.27
N SER A 406 -43.51 33.32 -13.39
CA SER A 406 -42.55 32.30 -13.81
C SER A 406 -41.78 31.83 -12.58
N THR A 407 -41.82 30.53 -12.31
CA THR A 407 -41.10 29.91 -11.20
C THR A 407 -39.96 29.07 -11.77
N ARG A 408 -38.74 29.40 -11.38
CA ARG A 408 -37.51 28.65 -11.67
C ARG A 408 -37.04 27.98 -10.39
N TYR A 409 -37.19 26.66 -10.35
CA TYR A 409 -36.70 25.81 -9.28
C TYR A 409 -35.40 25.14 -9.71
N ARG A 410 -34.34 25.28 -8.92
CA ARG A 410 -33.05 24.64 -9.15
C ARG A 410 -32.61 23.92 -7.87
N ARG A 411 -32.44 22.60 -7.94
CA ARG A 411 -31.89 21.77 -6.87
C ARG A 411 -30.58 21.15 -7.33
N ALA A 412 -29.50 21.45 -6.66
CA ALA A 412 -28.17 20.89 -6.91
C ALA A 412 -27.71 20.10 -5.70
N GLU A 413 -27.45 18.81 -5.89
CA GLU A 413 -26.95 17.89 -4.88
C GLU A 413 -25.57 17.39 -5.29
N THR A 414 -24.62 17.38 -4.34
CA THR A 414 -23.27 16.89 -4.57
C THR A 414 -22.90 15.92 -3.46
N GLU A 415 -22.51 14.71 -3.84
CA GLU A 415 -22.07 13.65 -2.94
C GLU A 415 -20.62 13.31 -3.22
N LEU A 416 -19.73 13.59 -2.27
CA LEU A 416 -18.33 13.19 -2.29
C LEU A 416 -18.12 12.03 -1.33
N VAL A 417 -17.40 11.00 -1.77
CA VAL A 417 -17.01 9.85 -0.95
C VAL A 417 -15.54 9.51 -1.21
N ILE A 418 -14.79 9.25 -0.14
CA ILE A 418 -13.41 8.78 -0.21
C ILE A 418 -13.31 7.41 0.48
N ILE A 419 -12.90 6.39 -0.27
CA ILE A 419 -12.74 5.01 0.19
C ILE A 419 -11.28 4.61 0.07
N VAL A 420 -10.76 3.91 1.07
CA VAL A 420 -9.40 3.36 1.05
C VAL A 420 -9.43 1.84 1.15
N THR A 421 -8.46 1.16 0.54
CA THR A 421 -8.33 -0.30 0.59
C THR A 421 -6.85 -0.68 0.52
N PRO A 422 -6.24 -1.12 1.63
CA PRO A 422 -4.86 -1.59 1.62
C PRO A 422 -4.76 -3.05 1.18
N TYR A 423 -3.62 -3.41 0.60
CA TYR A 423 -3.27 -4.78 0.24
C TYR A 423 -1.84 -5.06 0.69
N LEU A 424 -1.61 -6.17 1.38
CA LEU A 424 -0.26 -6.67 1.57
C LEU A 424 0.24 -7.25 0.25
N VAL A 425 1.35 -6.73 -0.27
CA VAL A 425 1.89 -7.13 -1.58
C VAL A 425 3.32 -7.63 -1.47
N ARG A 426 3.71 -8.45 -2.45
CA ARG A 426 5.08 -8.95 -2.58
C ARG A 426 5.63 -8.57 -3.95
N PRO A 427 6.92 -8.25 -4.06
CA PRO A 427 7.54 -8.02 -5.35
C PRO A 427 7.56 -9.32 -6.16
N VAL A 428 7.35 -9.21 -7.47
CA VAL A 428 7.43 -10.32 -8.43
C VAL A 428 8.68 -10.17 -9.28
N SER A 429 9.29 -11.29 -9.68
CA SER A 429 10.45 -11.31 -10.58
C SER A 429 10.06 -11.33 -12.07
N THR A 430 8.77 -11.48 -12.38
CA THR A 430 8.23 -11.45 -13.73
C THR A 430 8.10 -10.02 -14.25
N GLN A 431 8.36 -9.82 -15.55
CA GLN A 431 8.18 -8.52 -16.19
C GLN A 431 6.72 -8.05 -16.04
N LEU A 432 6.55 -6.89 -15.40
CA LEU A 432 5.25 -6.25 -15.24
C LEU A 432 4.76 -5.78 -16.60
N ALA A 433 3.52 -6.09 -16.90
CA ALA A 433 2.93 -5.68 -18.16
C ALA A 433 2.49 -4.21 -18.08
N LEU A 434 2.99 -3.41 -19.01
CA LEU A 434 2.76 -1.98 -19.08
C LEU A 434 1.49 -1.67 -19.89
N PRO A 435 0.80 -0.55 -19.62
CA PRO A 435 -0.30 -0.09 -20.48
C PRO A 435 0.10 0.06 -21.96
N THR A 436 1.38 0.27 -22.22
CA THR A 436 1.98 0.44 -23.55
C THR A 436 2.33 -0.86 -24.26
N ASP A 437 2.32 -2.02 -23.60
CA ASP A 437 2.76 -3.29 -24.21
C ASP A 437 1.83 -3.75 -25.33
N GLY A 438 0.57 -3.28 -25.31
CA GLY A 438 -0.39 -3.50 -26.40
C GLY A 438 -0.25 -2.53 -27.58
N TYR A 439 0.59 -1.49 -27.49
CA TYR A 439 0.69 -0.43 -28.50
C TYR A 439 1.62 -0.83 -29.65
N ARG A 440 1.15 -0.63 -30.89
CA ARG A 440 1.93 -0.84 -32.12
C ARG A 440 1.79 0.39 -33.02
N SER A 441 2.89 1.10 -33.27
CA SER A 441 2.90 2.23 -34.19
C SER A 441 2.74 1.77 -35.64
N PRO A 442 1.93 2.47 -36.46
CA PRO A 442 1.82 2.15 -37.88
C PRO A 442 3.11 2.40 -38.64
N ASN A 443 3.34 1.58 -39.67
CA ASN A 443 4.43 1.83 -40.61
C ASN A 443 4.04 2.92 -41.63
N THR A 444 5.03 3.52 -42.29
CA THR A 444 4.83 4.65 -43.22
C THR A 444 3.84 4.34 -44.35
N GLY A 445 3.85 3.11 -44.89
CA GLY A 445 2.91 2.70 -45.92
C GLY A 445 1.46 2.64 -45.42
N GLN A 446 1.24 2.15 -44.20
CA GLN A 446 -0.08 2.10 -43.56
C GLN A 446 -0.60 3.51 -43.21
N MET A 447 0.28 4.42 -42.80
CA MET A 447 -0.09 5.82 -42.55
C MET A 447 -0.45 6.56 -43.84
N VAL A 448 0.40 6.47 -44.87
CA VAL A 448 0.30 7.30 -46.08
C VAL A 448 -0.70 6.74 -47.09
N ILE A 449 -0.74 5.41 -47.29
CA ILE A 449 -1.60 4.76 -48.28
C ILE A 449 -2.90 4.27 -47.63
N GLY A 450 -2.81 3.74 -46.40
CA GLY A 450 -3.95 3.21 -45.66
C GLY A 450 -4.74 4.25 -44.87
N GLY A 451 -4.24 5.48 -44.72
CA GLY A 451 -4.84 6.51 -43.86
C GLY A 451 -4.93 6.12 -42.38
N GLN A 452 -4.16 5.12 -41.95
CA GLN A 452 -4.25 4.56 -40.61
C GLN A 452 -3.40 5.36 -39.63
N SER A 453 -4.04 6.03 -38.67
CA SER A 453 -3.36 6.68 -37.54
C SER A 453 -3.01 5.70 -36.41
N TYR A 454 -3.53 4.47 -36.44
CA TYR A 454 -3.23 3.37 -35.53
C TYR A 454 -3.36 2.03 -36.27
N THR A 455 -2.52 1.04 -35.94
CA THR A 455 -2.66 -0.31 -36.52
C THR A 455 -3.69 -1.11 -35.73
N GLY A 456 -4.53 -1.86 -36.45
CA GLY A 456 -5.62 -2.63 -35.86
C GLY A 456 -5.15 -3.63 -34.79
N VAL A 457 -5.97 -3.69 -33.74
CA VAL A 457 -5.86 -4.52 -32.52
C VAL A 457 -4.68 -4.12 -31.63
N SER A 458 -4.88 -3.10 -30.80
CA SER A 458 -4.15 -3.00 -29.54
C SER A 458 -4.29 -4.35 -28.84
N GLY A 459 -3.17 -4.99 -28.47
CA GLY A 459 -3.20 -6.28 -27.78
C GLY A 459 -4.15 -6.23 -26.57
N ALA A 460 -4.66 -7.40 -26.14
CA ALA A 460 -5.47 -7.48 -24.93
C ALA A 460 -4.75 -6.74 -23.80
N ARG A 461 -5.43 -5.76 -23.18
CA ARG A 461 -4.87 -4.99 -22.06
C ARG A 461 -4.30 -6.01 -21.07
N PRO A 462 -3.02 -5.91 -20.70
CA PRO A 462 -2.51 -6.83 -19.72
C PRO A 462 -3.34 -6.73 -18.45
N THR A 463 -3.98 -7.83 -18.07
CA THR A 463 -4.70 -7.92 -16.82
C THR A 463 -3.68 -7.86 -15.70
N ALA A 464 -3.82 -6.89 -14.81
CA ALA A 464 -3.00 -6.81 -13.60
C ALA A 464 -3.05 -8.16 -12.88
N VAL A 465 -1.89 -8.74 -12.60
CA VAL A 465 -1.80 -9.97 -11.81
C VAL A 465 -2.41 -9.66 -10.44
N ALA A 466 -3.50 -10.35 -10.10
CA ALA A 466 -4.14 -10.18 -8.80
C ALA A 466 -3.12 -10.49 -7.70
N PRO A 467 -3.08 -9.70 -6.61
CA PRO A 467 -2.22 -10.02 -5.47
C PRO A 467 -2.57 -11.43 -4.96
N ALA A 468 -1.55 -12.21 -4.62
CA ALA A 468 -1.73 -13.58 -4.15
C ALA A 468 -2.68 -13.60 -2.93
N PRO A 469 -3.60 -14.57 -2.84
CA PRO A 469 -4.52 -14.67 -1.71
C PRO A 469 -3.73 -14.78 -0.41
N ALA A 470 -4.16 -14.03 0.61
CA ALA A 470 -3.61 -14.15 1.94
C ALA A 470 -3.82 -15.59 2.44
N LEU A 471 -2.80 -16.17 3.05
CA LEU A 471 -2.86 -17.48 3.70
C LEU A 471 -3.76 -17.36 4.93
N ASN A 472 -5.08 -17.42 4.75
CA ASN A 472 -6.01 -17.72 5.82
C ASN A 472 -7.06 -18.69 5.27
N GLY A 473 -6.97 -19.94 5.73
CA GLY A 473 -8.01 -20.93 5.55
C GLY A 473 -9.25 -20.54 6.35
N ALA A 474 -10.05 -19.64 5.81
CA ALA A 474 -11.43 -19.42 6.23
C ALA A 474 -12.23 -19.09 4.98
N ALA A 475 -13.19 -19.97 4.66
CA ALA A 475 -14.07 -19.86 3.52
C ALA A 475 -14.77 -18.49 3.50
N ALA A 476 -14.49 -17.68 2.48
CA ALA A 476 -15.20 -16.44 2.25
C ALA A 476 -16.62 -16.76 1.80
N ALA A 477 -17.59 -16.49 2.68
CA ALA A 477 -19.00 -16.48 2.34
C ALA A 477 -19.26 -15.45 1.23
N THR A 478 -19.96 -15.90 0.20
CA THR A 478 -20.33 -15.14 -0.98
C THR A 478 -21.36 -14.06 -0.60
N ALA A 479 -20.96 -12.79 -0.53
CA ALA A 479 -21.89 -11.69 -0.38
C ALA A 479 -22.49 -11.31 -1.74
N ALA A 480 -23.82 -11.38 -1.83
CA ALA A 480 -24.61 -11.04 -3.02
C ALA A 480 -24.53 -9.54 -3.37
N PRO A 481 -24.67 -9.16 -4.65
CA PRO A 481 -24.73 -7.75 -5.03
C PRO A 481 -26.16 -7.24 -4.85
N GLY A 482 -26.33 -6.16 -4.08
CA GLY A 482 -27.62 -5.52 -3.97
C GLY A 482 -27.55 -4.20 -3.25
N PHE A 483 -27.15 -3.14 -3.94
CA PHE A 483 -27.76 -1.82 -3.77
C PHE A 483 -27.64 -1.04 -5.09
N LYS A 484 -28.81 -0.54 -5.55
CA LYS A 484 -28.94 0.49 -6.58
C LYS A 484 -28.96 1.85 -5.88
N LEU A 485 -28.21 2.81 -6.41
CA LEU A 485 -28.43 4.26 -6.25
C LEU A 485 -28.24 4.94 -7.62
#